data_AF-A0A3A0GS60-F1
#
_entry.id   AF-A0A3A0GS60-F1
#
_cell.length_a   1.000
_cell.length_b   1.000
_cell.length_c   1.000
_cell.angle_alpha   90.00
_cell.angle_beta   90.00
_cell.angle_gamma   90.00
#
_symmetry.space_group_name_H-M   'P 1'
#
loop_
_entity.id
_entity.type
_entity.pdbx_description
1 polymer ?
#
loop_
_entity_poly.entity_id
_entity_poly.type
_entity_poly.pdbx_seq_one_letter_code
_entity_poly.pdbx_strand_id
1 'polypeptide(L)'
;MGIILIIGLLLPMIYVMQLTKNKQQITWKKTGVAIILAVIGNLIVTLIYQLIQQSGVNIWLALGSSIIVAIVWALLLCGSYAAYQILSNSINK
;
A
#
# COMPACT_ATOMS: atom_id res chain seq x y z
N MET A 1 -6.88 -7.86 -14.88
CA MET A 1 -7.26 -7.21 -13.60
C MET A 1 -6.10 -7.10 -12.60
N GLY A 2 -5.23 -8.09 -12.45
CA GLY A 2 -4.15 -8.05 -11.44
C GLY A 2 -3.06 -6.97 -11.62
N ILE A 3 -2.73 -6.59 -12.86
CA ILE A 3 -1.61 -5.66 -13.14
C ILE A 3 -1.89 -4.22 -12.64
N ILE A 4 -3.16 -3.79 -12.68
CA ILE A 4 -3.55 -2.44 -12.27
C ILE A 4 -3.47 -2.26 -10.75
N LEU A 5 -3.73 -3.32 -9.98
CA LEU A 5 -3.56 -3.31 -8.53
C LEU A 5 -2.08 -3.13 -8.13
N ILE A 6 -1.16 -3.69 -8.92
CA ILE A 6 0.29 -3.57 -8.69
C ILE A 6 0.76 -2.11 -8.83
N ILE A 7 0.17 -1.35 -9.76
CA ILE A 7 0.52 0.06 -9.95
C ILE A 7 0.10 0.92 -8.75
N GLY A 8 -1.09 0.68 -8.18
CA GLY A 8 -1.54 1.35 -6.96
C GLY A 8 -0.68 1.04 -5.72
N LEU A 9 -0.03 -0.13 -5.73
CA LEU A 9 0.87 -0.61 -4.68
C LEU A 9 2.29 -0.02 -4.73
N LEU A 10 2.69 0.62 -5.83
CA LEU A 10 4.02 1.22 -5.94
C LEU A 10 4.22 2.37 -4.95
N LEU A 11 3.20 3.19 -4.72
CA LEU A 11 3.23 4.30 -3.76
C LEU A 11 3.56 3.88 -2.32
N PRO A 12 2.81 2.94 -1.70
CA PRO A 12 3.15 2.47 -0.36
C PRO A 12 4.46 1.68 -0.34
N MET A 13 4.80 0.94 -1.40
CA MET A 13 6.08 0.24 -1.50
C MET A 13 7.27 1.21 -1.46
N ILE A 14 7.24 2.29 -2.25
CA ILE A 14 8.29 3.31 -2.27
C ILE A 14 8.42 3.97 -0.89
N TYR A 15 7.30 4.28 -0.24
CA TYR A 15 7.30 4.89 1.10
C TYR A 15 7.97 3.99 2.14
N VAL A 16 7.64 2.70 2.16
CA VAL A 16 8.24 1.73 3.09
C VAL A 16 9.73 1.48 2.75
N MET A 17 10.09 1.52 1.47
CA MET A 17 11.47 1.41 1.02
C MET A 17 12.32 2.61 1.46
N GLN A 18 11.77 3.83 1.42
CA GLN A 18 12.42 5.03 1.95
C GLN A 18 12.63 4.96 3.47
N LEU A 19 11.64 4.44 4.21
CA LEU A 19 11.75 4.20 5.65
C LEU A 19 12.90 3.25 6.00
N THR A 20 13.03 2.19 5.21
CA THR A 20 14.06 1.17 5.40
C THR A 20 15.45 1.67 5.03
N LYS A 21 15.56 2.41 3.90
CA LYS A 21 16.81 3.05 3.48
C LYS A 21 17.34 4.02 4.54
N ASN A 22 16.44 4.70 5.24
CA ASN A 22 16.79 5.61 6.34
C ASN A 22 17.00 4.90 7.69
N LYS A 23 17.02 3.56 7.74
CA LYS A 23 17.14 2.72 8.96
C LYS A 23 16.18 3.13 10.08
N GLN A 24 15.04 3.72 9.75
CA GLN A 24 14.11 4.18 10.77
C GLN A 24 13.22 3.01 11.20
N GLN A 25 13.02 2.85 12.50
CA GLN A 25 12.06 1.87 13.00
C GLN A 25 10.66 2.16 12.47
N ILE A 26 9.98 1.10 12.02
CA ILE A 26 8.58 1.19 11.59
C ILE A 26 7.73 1.34 12.85
N THR A 27 7.46 2.59 13.22
CA THR A 27 6.55 2.94 14.30
C THR A 27 5.11 2.95 13.79
N TRP A 28 4.13 2.65 14.64
CA TRP A 28 2.69 2.71 14.33
C TRP A 28 2.24 4.02 13.64
N LYS A 29 2.87 5.16 13.99
CA LYS A 29 2.61 6.46 13.34
C LYS A 29 2.94 6.45 11.84
N LYS A 30 4.02 5.78 11.44
CA LYS A 30 4.50 5.70 10.05
C LYS A 30 3.73 4.65 9.26
N THR A 31 3.30 3.58 9.91
CA THR A 31 2.35 2.62 9.35
C THR A 31 1.04 3.32 8.97
N GLY A 32 0.53 4.21 9.82
CA GLY A 32 -0.64 5.04 9.51
C GLY A 32 -0.47 5.89 8.24
N VAL A 33 0.69 6.54 8.08
CA VAL A 33 1.00 7.33 6.87
C VAL A 33 1.10 6.43 5.63
N ALA A 34 1.70 5.25 5.74
CA ALA A 34 1.76 4.27 4.65
C ALA A 34 0.36 3.81 4.21
N ILE A 35 -0.55 3.58 5.17
CA ILE A 35 -1.95 3.23 4.88
C ILE A 35 -2.65 4.38 4.15
N ILE A 36 -2.50 5.63 4.61
CA ILE A 36 -3.11 6.79 3.96
C ILE A 36 -2.60 6.94 2.51
N LEU A 37 -1.29 6.80 2.31
CA LEU A 37 -0.67 6.83 0.97
C LEU A 37 -1.17 5.69 0.07
N ALA A 38 -1.32 4.49 0.61
CA ALA A 38 -1.88 3.35 -0.12
C ALA A 38 -3.33 3.61 -0.54
N VAL A 39 -4.15 4.14 0.38
CA VAL A 39 -5.56 4.46 0.11
C VAL A 39 -5.67 5.53 -0.98
N ILE A 40 -4.92 6.63 -0.87
CA ILE A 40 -4.92 7.71 -1.87
C ILE A 40 -4.45 7.19 -3.24
N GLY A 41 -3.34 6.44 -3.27
CA GLY A 41 -2.81 5.87 -4.50
C GLY A 41 -3.80 4.93 -5.18
N ASN A 42 -4.43 4.05 -4.40
CA ASN A 42 -5.38 3.08 -4.93
C ASN A 42 -6.69 3.75 -5.39
N LEU A 43 -7.16 4.80 -4.70
CA LEU A 43 -8.33 5.59 -5.13
C LEU A 43 -8.10 6.25 -6.49
N ILE A 44 -6.94 6.87 -6.70
CA ILE A 44 -6.59 7.52 -7.98
C ILE A 44 -6.57 6.49 -9.12
N VAL A 45 -5.90 5.35 -8.90
CA VAL A 45 -5.82 4.29 -9.91
C VAL A 45 -7.20 3.70 -10.22
N THR A 46 -8.05 3.53 -9.21
CA THR A 46 -9.43 3.03 -9.38
C THR A 46 -10.29 3.98 -10.20
N LEU A 47 -10.17 5.30 -9.96
CA LEU A 47 -10.87 6.33 -10.74
C LEU A 47 -10.42 6.33 -12.21
N ILE A 48 -9.11 6.31 -12.46
CA ILE A 48 -8.56 6.24 -13.82
C ILE A 48 -9.06 4.98 -14.54
N TYR A 49 -9.08 3.84 -13.85
CA TYR A 49 -9.56 2.58 -14.42
C TYR A 49 -11.03 2.64 -14.82
N GLN A 50 -11.89 3.23 -13.98
CA GLN A 50 -13.31 3.40 -14.31
C GLN A 50 -13.55 4.30 -15.52
N LEU A 51 -12.78 5.37 -15.65
CA LEU A 51 -12.87 6.28 -16.79
C LEU A 51 -12.46 5.59 -18.10
N ILE A 52 -11.42 4.75 -18.06
CA ILE A 52 -10.92 4.04 -19.25
C ILE A 52 -11.86 2.89 -19.66
N GLN A 53 -12.41 2.14 -18.71
CA GLN A 53 -13.19 0.94 -19.01
C GLN A 53 -14.69 1.21 -19.17
N GLN A 54 -15.18 2.44 -18.98
CA GLN A 54 -16.62 2.77 -18.92
C GLN A 54 -17.43 1.64 -18.24
N SER A 55 -16.92 1.18 -17.10
CA SER A 55 -17.45 -0.04 -16.47
C SER A 55 -18.86 0.22 -15.96
N GLY A 56 -19.82 -0.64 -16.34
CA GLY A 56 -21.18 -0.63 -15.79
C GLY A 56 -21.29 -1.03 -14.31
N VAL A 57 -20.15 -1.19 -13.63
CA VAL A 57 -20.06 -1.49 -12.21
C VAL A 57 -20.24 -0.19 -11.43
N ASN A 58 -21.10 -0.23 -10.40
CA ASN A 58 -21.41 0.93 -9.59
C ASN A 58 -20.15 1.53 -8.95
N ILE A 59 -19.92 2.82 -9.21
CA ILE A 59 -18.71 3.56 -8.83
C ILE A 59 -18.42 3.48 -7.34
N TRP A 60 -19.47 3.57 -6.53
CA TRP A 60 -19.39 3.50 -5.07
C TRP A 60 -18.87 2.15 -4.57
N LEU A 61 -19.23 1.06 -5.24
CA LEU A 61 -18.86 -0.29 -4.84
C LEU A 61 -17.38 -0.57 -5.15
N ALA A 62 -16.90 -0.07 -6.30
CA ALA A 62 -15.49 -0.15 -6.66
C ALA A 62 -14.60 0.67 -5.71
N LEU A 63 -15.00 1.90 -5.37
CA LEU A 63 -14.28 2.76 -4.42
C LEU A 63 -14.23 2.14 -3.02
N GLY A 64 -15.35 1.61 -2.52
CA GLY A 64 -15.37 0.91 -1.23
C GLY A 64 -14.44 -0.30 -1.20
N SER A 65 -14.44 -1.10 -2.26
CA SER A 65 -13.56 -2.26 -2.38
C SER A 65 -12.07 -1.87 -2.44
N SER A 66 -11.72 -0.78 -3.14
CA SER A 66 -10.33 -0.36 -3.30
C SER A 66 -9.72 0.13 -1.98
N ILE A 67 -10.53 0.74 -1.10
CA ILE A 67 -10.09 1.16 0.24
C ILE A 67 -9.71 -0.04 1.09
N ILE A 68 -10.56 -1.08 1.13
CA ILE A 68 -10.30 -2.30 1.92
C ILE A 68 -9.02 -2.97 1.42
N VAL A 69 -8.89 -3.13 0.10
CA VAL A 69 -7.71 -3.71 -0.53
C VAL A 69 -6.46 -2.91 -0.18
N ALA A 70 -6.51 -1.57 -0.26
CA ALA A 70 -5.38 -0.71 0.07
C ALA A 70 -4.93 -0.85 1.53
N ILE A 71 -5.87 -0.93 2.48
CA ILE A 71 -5.58 -1.10 3.90
C ILE A 71 -4.90 -2.45 4.16
N VAL A 72 -5.46 -3.53 3.63
CA VAL A 72 -4.91 -4.89 3.80
C VAL A 72 -3.49 -4.97 3.25
N TRP A 73 -3.27 -4.42 2.06
CA TRP A 73 -1.95 -4.40 1.43
C TRP A 73 -0.93 -3.54 2.18
N ALA A 74 -1.34 -2.36 2.68
CA ALA A 74 -0.45 -1.51 3.47
C ALA A 74 -0.04 -2.17 4.80
N LEU A 75 -0.97 -2.88 5.44
CA LEU A 75 -0.68 -3.66 6.65
C LEU A 75 0.25 -4.83 6.36
N LEU A 76 0.02 -5.57 5.27
CA LEU A 76 0.91 -6.65 4.84
C LEU A 76 2.33 -6.14 4.57
N LEU A 77 2.48 -5.04 3.83
CA LEU A 77 3.77 -4.42 3.54
C LEU A 77 4.49 -3.94 4.80
N CYS A 78 3.78 -3.26 5.71
CA CYS A 78 4.38 -2.81 6.96
C CYS A 78 4.77 -4.00 7.86
N GLY A 79 3.93 -5.03 7.93
CA GLY A 79 4.19 -6.25 8.69
C GLY A 79 5.38 -7.04 8.16
N SER A 80 5.46 -7.23 6.83
CA SER A 80 6.59 -7.91 6.19
C SER A 80 7.90 -7.18 6.43
N TYR A 81 7.87 -5.85 6.40
CA TYR A 81 9.06 -5.06 6.69
C TYR A 81 9.44 -5.06 8.17
N ALA A 82 8.48 -5.05 9.08
CA ALA A 82 8.76 -5.20 10.51
C ALA A 82 9.45 -6.55 10.80
N ALA A 83 8.96 -7.63 10.19
CA ALA A 83 9.60 -8.94 10.27
C ALA A 83 11.04 -8.90 9.70
N TYR A 84 11.23 -8.24 8.55
CA TYR A 84 12.56 -8.08 7.94
C TYR A 84 13.53 -7.29 8.83
N GLN A 85 13.05 -6.25 9.50
CA GLN A 85 13.83 -5.44 10.43
C GLN A 85 14.26 -6.27 11.66
N ILE A 86 13.37 -7.10 12.21
CA ILE A 86 13.69 -8.03 13.30
C ILE A 86 14.75 -9.05 12.86
N LEU A 87 14.57 -9.63 11.68
CA LEU A 87 15.48 -10.66 11.15
C LEU A 87 16.87 -10.08 10.85
N SER A 88 16.93 -8.93 10.17
CA SER A 88 18.17 -8.22 9.84
C SER A 88 18.96 -7.78 11.09
N ASN A 89 18.24 -7.41 12.16
CA ASN A 89 18.86 -7.05 13.43
C ASN A 89 19.32 -8.28 14.23
N SER A 90 18.73 -9.46 14.01
CA SER A 90 19.19 -10.72 14.62
C SER A 90 20.39 -11.34 13.91
N ILE A 91 20.54 -11.13 12.59
CA ILE A 91 21.66 -11.66 11.79
C ILE A 91 22.96 -10.87 12.00
N ASN A 92 22.87 -9.60 12.43
CA ASN A 92 24.03 -8.74 12.74
C ASN A 92 24.48 -8.81 14.21
N LYS A 93 24.02 -9.80 14.98
CA LYS A 93 24.38 -10.00 16.39
C LYS A 93 25.21 -11.26 16.55
#